data_AF-A0A3B9RN66-F1
#
_entry.id   AF-A0A3B9RN66-F1
#
_cell.length_a   1.000
_cell.length_b   1.000
_cell.length_c   1.000
_cell.angle_alpha   90.00
_cell.angle_beta   90.00
_cell.angle_gamma   90.00
#
_symmetry.space_group_name_H-M   'P 1'
#
loop_
_entity.id
_entity.type
_entity.pdbx_description
1 polymer ?
#
loop_
_entity_poly.entity_id
_entity_poly.type
_entity_poly.pdbx_seq_one_letter_code
_entity_poly.pdbx_strand_id
1 'polypeptide(L)' 'IYDLLINESARMEAGEDRMGVLRTAEDIMINQDQGIMPLYYYVTMNMVNTDKWGGWYNNTRDYHPTKDIYLK' A
#
# COMPACT_ATOMS: atom_id res chain seq x y z
N ILE A 1 -1.90 9.47 -21.90
CA ILE A 1 -0.98 8.30 -21.83
C ILE A 1 -1.11 7.60 -20.48
N TYR A 2 -1.02 8.33 -19.37
CA TYR A 2 -1.26 7.81 -18.01
C TYR A 2 -2.45 6.84 -17.92
N ASP A 3 -3.66 7.26 -18.28
CA ASP A 3 -4.87 6.43 -18.19
C ASP A 3 -4.79 5.12 -18.99
N LEU A 4 -4.09 5.13 -20.12
CA LEU A 4 -3.90 3.93 -20.94
C LEU A 4 -3.00 2.92 -20.23
N LEU A 5 -1.91 3.38 -19.61
CA LEU A 5 -1.00 2.53 -18.82
C LEU A 5 -1.69 1.97 -17.57
N ILE A 6 -2.53 2.78 -16.90
CA ILE A 6 -3.34 2.30 -15.77
C ILE A 6 -4.34 1.23 -16.23
N ASN A 7 -5.00 1.42 -17.37
CA ASN A 7 -5.95 0.45 -17.90
C ASN A 7 -5.27 -0.86 -18.33
N GLU A 8 -4.10 -0.77 -18.96
CA GLU A 8 -3.29 -1.91 -19.40
C GLU A 8 -2.81 -2.73 -18.20
N SER A 9 -2.15 -2.09 -17.24
CA SER A 9 -1.62 -2.76 -16.04
C SER A 9 -2.69 -3.44 -15.20
N ALA A 10 -3.92 -2.92 -15.18
CA ALA A 10 -5.06 -3.56 -14.51
C ALA A 10 -5.47 -4.92 -15.11
N ARG A 11 -5.08 -5.21 -16.36
CA ARG A 11 -5.39 -6.46 -17.07
C ARG A 11 -4.19 -7.42 -17.16
N MET A 12 -3.01 -6.98 -16.73
CA MET A 12 -1.81 -7.80 -16.71
C MET A 12 -1.79 -8.74 -15.50
N GLU A 13 -1.16 -9.89 -15.68
CA GLU A 13 -0.84 -10.78 -14.55
C GLU A 13 0.10 -10.09 -13.55
N ALA A 14 0.07 -10.56 -12.30
CA ALA A 14 0.97 -10.03 -11.29
C ALA A 14 2.42 -10.45 -11.59
N GLY A 15 3.32 -9.46 -11.68
CA GLY A 15 4.72 -9.72 -11.98
C GLY A 15 5.51 -8.45 -12.25
N GLU A 16 6.77 -8.65 -12.64
CA GLU A 16 7.71 -7.57 -12.94
C GLU A 16 7.21 -6.67 -14.07
N ASP A 17 6.67 -7.25 -15.14
CA ASP A 17 6.16 -6.50 -16.30
C ASP A 17 5.03 -5.53 -15.90
N ARG A 18 4.08 -5.98 -15.08
CA ARG A 18 3.00 -5.12 -14.56
C ARG A 18 3.56 -3.99 -13.71
N MET A 19 4.61 -4.26 -12.91
CA MET A 19 5.25 -3.23 -12.09
C MET A 19 6.03 -2.22 -12.94
N GLY A 20 6.62 -2.63 -14.06
CA GLY A 20 7.25 -1.73 -15.03
C GLY A 20 6.28 -0.73 -15.64
N VAL A 21 5.09 -1.20 -16.07
CA VAL A 21 4.03 -0.34 -16.61
C VAL A 21 3.53 0.64 -15.54
N LEU A 22 3.26 0.17 -14.32
CA LEU A 22 2.81 1.03 -13.23
C LEU A 22 3.85 2.07 -12.82
N ARG A 23 5.14 1.72 -12.82
CA ARG A 23 6.23 2.67 -12.54
C ARG A 23 6.29 3.78 -13.59
N THR A 24 6.05 3.44 -14.86
CA THR A 24 6.00 4.42 -15.95
C THR A 24 4.81 5.37 -15.77
N ALA A 25 3.65 4.85 -15.36
CA ALA A 25 2.48 5.68 -15.05
C ALA A 25 2.73 6.61 -13.83
N GLU A 26 3.36 6.10 -12.78
CA GLU A 26 3.73 6.89 -11.59
C GLU A 26 4.68 8.05 -11.93
N ASP A 27 5.71 7.79 -12.75
CA ASP A 27 6.65 8.84 -13.18
C ASP A 27 5.96 10.00 -13.91
N ILE A 28 4.99 9.68 -14.79
CA ILE A 28 4.18 10.70 -15.46
C ILE A 28 3.41 11.54 -14.44
N MET A 29 2.66 10.88 -13.54
CA MET A 29 1.82 11.58 -12.56
C MET A 29 2.64 12.47 -11.61
N ILE A 30 3.78 11.96 -11.12
CA ILE A 30 4.55 12.60 -10.06
C ILE A 30 5.59 13.57 -10.61
N ASN A 31 6.40 13.17 -11.59
CA ASN A 31 7.56 13.94 -12.04
C ASN A 31 7.27 14.84 -13.23
N GLN A 32 6.32 14.47 -14.09
CA GLN A 32 6.02 15.23 -15.32
C GLN A 32 4.82 16.16 -15.10
N ASP A 33 3.69 15.61 -14.66
CA ASP A 33 2.44 16.36 -14.50
C ASP A 33 2.32 17.02 -13.11
N GLN A 34 3.09 16.54 -12.13
CA GLN A 34 3.04 16.98 -10.73
C GLN A 34 1.61 17.04 -10.17
N GLY A 35 0.78 16.06 -10.55
CA GLY A 35 -0.65 16.04 -10.20
C GLY A 35 -0.91 15.97 -8.69
N ILE A 36 0.07 15.47 -7.94
CA ILE A 36 0.18 15.56 -6.48
C ILE A 36 1.64 15.78 -6.08
N MET A 37 1.87 16.27 -4.87
CA MET A 37 3.20 16.36 -4.25
C MET A 37 3.29 15.40 -3.06
N PRO A 38 3.91 14.22 -3.23
CA PRO A 38 4.12 13.30 -2.11
C PRO A 38 5.11 13.91 -1.12
N LEU A 39 4.74 13.97 0.17
CA LEU A 39 5.62 14.50 1.22
C LEU A 39 6.28 13.40 2.04
N TYR A 40 5.51 12.38 2.44
CA TYR A 40 6.00 11.24 3.21
C TYR A 40 5.03 10.07 3.12
N TYR A 41 5.55 8.88 3.45
CA TYR A 41 4.73 7.71 3.72
C TYR A 41 4.48 7.59 5.22
N TYR A 42 3.26 7.20 5.60
CA TYR A 42 2.93 6.97 7.00
C TYR A 42 3.71 5.78 7.56
N VAL A 43 4.23 5.95 8.77
CA VAL A 43 4.75 4.84 9.58
C VAL A 43 3.71 4.49 10.63
N THR A 44 3.49 3.19 10.80
CA THR A 44 2.61 2.67 11.84
C THR A 44 3.40 2.51 13.14
N MET A 45 2.92 3.11 14.22
CA MET A 45 3.44 2.93 15.56
C MET A 45 2.32 2.57 16.52
N ASN A 46 2.20 1.28 16.84
CA ASN A 46 1.14 0.75 17.68
C ASN A 46 1.62 0.53 19.12
N MET A 47 0.88 1.06 20.09
CA MET A 47 1.16 0.88 21.53
C MET A 47 0.35 -0.27 22.11
N VAL A 48 0.64 -1.50 21.69
CA VAL A 48 -0.07 -2.70 22.14
C VAL A 48 0.87 -3.60 22.94
N ASN A 49 0.47 -3.95 24.17
CA ASN A 49 1.18 -4.95 24.96
C ASN A 49 0.82 -6.35 24.44
N THR A 50 1.69 -6.91 23.61
CA THR A 50 1.52 -8.24 23.01
C THR A 50 1.77 -9.39 23.99
N ASP A 51 2.31 -9.14 25.18
CA ASP A 51 2.40 -10.15 26.25
C ASP A 51 1.04 -10.36 26.92
N LYS A 52 0.21 -9.31 26.98
CA LYS A 52 -1.14 -9.35 27.55
C LYS A 52 -2.23 -9.67 26.52
N TRP A 53 -2.14 -9.10 25.32
CA TRP A 53 -3.18 -9.20 24.30
C TRP A 53 -2.75 -10.10 23.13
N GLY A 54 -3.63 -11.03 22.74
CA GLY A 54 -3.49 -11.88 21.57
C GLY A 54 -4.28 -11.36 20.37
N GLY A 55 -4.00 -11.91 19.18
CA GLY A 55 -4.66 -11.52 17.92
C GLY A 55 -4.04 -10.31 17.21
N TRP A 56 -3.18 -9.54 17.87
CA TRP A 56 -2.47 -8.40 17.28
C TRP A 56 -1.16 -8.82 16.60
N TYR A 57 -0.96 -8.44 15.34
CA TYR A 57 0.27 -8.71 14.58
C TYR A 57 0.48 -7.75 13.41
N ASN A 58 1.72 -7.43 13.06
CA ASN A 58 2.04 -6.52 11.96
C ASN A 58 1.54 -7.05 10.61
N ASN A 59 0.88 -6.20 9.83
CA ASN A 59 0.42 -6.54 8.49
C ASN A 59 0.49 -5.32 7.54
N THR A 60 0.61 -5.56 6.23
CA THR A 60 0.82 -4.50 5.22
C THR A 60 -0.30 -3.47 5.17
N ARG A 61 -1.54 -3.85 5.53
CA ARG A 61 -2.69 -2.95 5.52
C ARG A 61 -2.91 -2.24 6.86
N ASP A 62 -2.10 -2.58 7.86
CA ASP A 62 -2.24 -2.18 9.26
C ASP A 62 -3.68 -2.28 9.79
N TYR A 63 -4.39 -3.34 9.38
CA TYR A 63 -5.78 -3.56 9.75
C TYR A 63 -5.88 -4.64 10.82
N HIS A 64 -6.48 -4.31 11.97
CA HIS A 64 -6.57 -5.20 13.14
C HIS A 64 -8.01 -5.24 13.68
N PRO A 65 -8.86 -6.20 13.25
CA PRO A 65 -10.24 -6.29 13.71
C PRO A 65 -10.32 -6.57 15.22
N THR A 66 -11.04 -5.73 15.96
CA THR A 66 -11.18 -5.86 17.42
C THR A 66 -11.84 -7.17 17.86
N LYS A 67 -12.69 -7.75 17.02
CA LYS A 67 -13.32 -9.06 17.27
C LYS A 67 -12.33 -10.23 17.37
N ASP A 68 -11.14 -10.07 16.78
CA ASP A 68 -10.09 -11.09 16.74
C ASP A 68 -9.04 -10.86 17.85
N ILE A 69 -9.17 -9.77 18.61
CA ILE A 69 -8.32 -9.42 19.76
C ILE A 69 -8.89 -10.04 21.03
N TYR A 70 -8.03 -10.67 21.83
CA TYR A 70 -8.43 -11.33 23.08
C TYR A 70 -7.39 -11.14 24.19
N LEU A 71 -7.83 -11.20 25.43
CA LEU A 71 -6.96 -11.25 26.60
C LEU A 71 -6.37 -12.66 26.70
N LYS A 72 -5.03 -12.78 26.78
CA LYS A 72 -4.34 -14.05 26.96
C LYS A 72 -4.51 -14.62 28.36
#